data_AF-A0A534JWU9-F1
#
_entry.id   AF-A0A534JWU9-F1
#
_cell.length_a   1.000
_cell.length_b   1.000
_cell.length_c   1.000
_cell.angle_alpha   90.00
_cell.angle_beta   90.00
_cell.angle_gamma   90.00
#
_symmetry.space_group_name_H-M   'P 1'
#
loop_
_entity.id
_entity.type
_entity.pdbx_description
1 polymer ?
#
loop_
_entity_poly.entity_id
_entity_poly.type
_entity_poly.pdbx_seq_one_letter_code
_entity_poly.pdbx_strand_id
1 'polypeptide(L)'
;MALPDWSAWAILAGVILAAIVVGLRPLLARLAARNIGRRKSRVLIVVAGLLVGTAIISSSLVVGDTLSYIFLQDVYVRLDAVDELVSNAFNGQLFSFAESNATQIASDLAAVHSPVDGIAPALLKVMPVRNVAGNKGNQQITVMGLSASSEGAFGPLTRLDGRTTDTNELGLTDVFANERAAA
;
A
#
# COMPACT_ATOMS: atom_id res chain seq x y z
N MET A 1 -15.82 -3.63 -6.41
CA MET A 1 -15.58 -2.35 -7.12
C MET A 1 -16.93 -1.90 -7.67
N ALA A 2 -17.58 -0.93 -7.01
CA ALA A 2 -18.84 -0.38 -7.53
C ALA A 2 -18.52 0.31 -8.85
N LEU A 3 -19.24 -0.04 -9.93
CA LEU A 3 -19.13 0.65 -11.20
C LEU A 3 -19.43 2.14 -10.95
N PRO A 4 -18.55 3.07 -11.34
CA PRO A 4 -18.86 4.49 -11.24
C PRO A 4 -20.17 4.81 -11.97
N ASP A 5 -21.03 5.66 -11.43
CA ASP A 5 -22.39 5.90 -11.97
C ASP A 5 -22.39 6.17 -13.48
N TRP A 6 -21.41 6.93 -13.96
CA TRP A 6 -21.24 7.26 -15.38
C TRP A 6 -20.94 6.06 -16.30
N SER A 7 -20.27 5.03 -15.78
CA SER A 7 -19.98 3.80 -16.55
C SER A 7 -21.24 2.97 -16.77
N ALA A 8 -22.14 2.91 -15.78
CA ALA A 8 -23.43 2.26 -15.92
C ALA A 8 -24.29 2.98 -16.97
N TRP A 9 -24.32 4.31 -16.95
CA TRP A 9 -25.02 5.12 -17.97
C TRP A 9 -24.42 4.94 -19.37
N ALA A 10 -23.10 4.86 -19.50
CA ALA A 10 -22.45 4.65 -20.79
C ALA A 10 -22.79 3.26 -21.39
N ILE A 11 -22.76 2.21 -20.56
CA ILE A 11 -23.18 0.87 -20.98
C ILE A 11 -24.65 0.88 -21.38
N LEU A 12 -25.51 1.49 -20.56
CA LEU A 12 -26.95 1.59 -20.83
C LEU A 12 -27.23 2.32 -22.16
N ALA A 13 -26.56 3.45 -22.39
CA ALA A 13 -26.66 4.22 -23.62
C ALA A 13 -26.21 3.40 -24.84
N GLY A 14 -25.11 2.65 -24.73
CA GLY A 14 -24.64 1.75 -25.78
C GLY A 14 -25.64 0.65 -26.11
N VAL A 15 -26.22 0.01 -25.09
CA VAL A 15 -27.25 -1.02 -25.25
C VAL A 15 -28.53 -0.46 -25.87
N ILE A 16 -28.98 0.71 -25.41
CA ILE A 16 -30.16 1.39 -25.95
C ILE A 16 -29.93 1.76 -27.42
N LEU A 17 -28.78 2.31 -27.77
CA LEU A 17 -28.43 2.64 -29.15
C LEU A 17 -28.45 1.38 -30.03
N ALA A 18 -27.86 0.28 -29.58
CA ALA A 18 -27.89 -0.99 -30.29
C ALA A 18 -29.34 -1.51 -30.47
N ALA A 19 -30.16 -1.43 -29.42
CA ALA A 19 -31.58 -1.83 -29.48
C ALA A 19 -32.39 -0.98 -30.46
N ILE A 20 -32.16 0.35 -30.47
CA ILE A 20 -32.78 1.28 -31.43
C ILE A 20 -32.38 0.91 -32.86
N VAL A 21 -31.09 0.67 -33.12
CA VAL A 21 -30.60 0.29 -34.46
C VAL A 21 -31.22 -1.02 -34.93
N VAL A 22 -31.33 -2.01 -34.03
CA VAL A 22 -31.97 -3.30 -34.32
C VAL A 22 -33.47 -3.14 -34.58
N GLY A 23 -34.16 -2.33 -33.77
CA GLY A 23 -35.60 -2.07 -33.90
C GLY A 23 -35.98 -1.28 -35.16
N LEU A 24 -35.16 -0.29 -35.54
CA LEU A 24 -35.36 0.52 -36.75
C LEU A 24 -35.05 -0.25 -38.04
N ARG A 25 -34.23 -1.31 -37.99
CA ARG A 25 -33.81 -2.08 -39.18
C ARG A 25 -33.94 -3.61 -38.98
N PRO A 26 -35.17 -4.12 -38.78
CA PRO A 26 -35.41 -5.52 -38.40
C PRO A 26 -35.01 -6.52 -39.50
N LEU A 27 -35.12 -6.14 -40.78
CA LEU A 27 -34.68 -6.97 -41.90
C LEU A 27 -33.16 -7.18 -41.89
N LEU A 28 -32.38 -6.10 -41.68
CA LEU A 28 -30.92 -6.20 -41.58
C LEU A 28 -30.49 -7.00 -40.35
N ALA A 29 -31.17 -6.81 -39.21
CA ALA A 29 -30.90 -7.57 -37.99
C ALA A 29 -31.15 -9.08 -38.18
N ARG A 30 -32.27 -9.47 -38.82
CA ARG A 30 -32.53 -10.88 -39.17
C ARG A 30 -31.49 -11.45 -40.13
N LEU A 31 -31.06 -10.69 -41.12
CA LEU A 31 -30.03 -11.11 -42.05
C LEU A 31 -28.68 -11.30 -41.34
N ALA A 32 -28.29 -10.36 -40.45
CA ALA A 32 -27.08 -10.45 -39.65
C ALA A 32 -27.09 -11.67 -38.72
N ALA A 33 -28.18 -11.89 -37.96
CA ALA A 33 -28.33 -13.03 -37.08
C ALA A 33 -28.25 -14.37 -37.84
N ARG A 34 -28.89 -14.46 -39.00
CA ARG A 34 -28.85 -15.66 -39.85
C ARG A 34 -27.47 -15.89 -40.46
N ASN A 35 -26.72 -14.82 -40.76
CA ASN A 35 -25.35 -14.91 -41.27
C ASN A 35 -24.38 -15.39 -40.17
N ILE A 36 -24.55 -14.90 -38.93
CA ILE A 36 -23.81 -15.37 -37.74
C ILE A 36 -24.05 -16.88 -37.54
N GLY A 37 -25.31 -17.31 -37.55
CA GLY A 37 -25.67 -18.72 -37.37
C GLY A 37 -25.14 -19.65 -38.45
N ARG A 38 -24.98 -19.17 -39.70
CA ARG A 38 -24.44 -19.96 -40.82
C ARG A 38 -22.90 -19.98 -40.88
N ARG A 39 -22.20 -18.98 -40.31
CA ARG A 39 -20.73 -18.83 -40.38
C ARG A 39 -20.05 -19.00 -39.02
N LYS A 40 -20.47 -20.02 -38.26
CA LYS A 40 -20.07 -20.22 -36.85
C LYS A 40 -18.56 -20.18 -36.61
N SER A 41 -17.76 -20.88 -37.42
CA SER A 41 -16.30 -20.94 -37.22
C SER A 41 -15.62 -19.58 -37.39
N ARG A 42 -16.07 -18.76 -38.35
CA ARG A 42 -15.49 -17.43 -38.58
C ARG A 42 -15.86 -16.47 -37.46
N VAL A 43 -17.12 -16.50 -37.04
CA VAL A 43 -17.58 -15.68 -35.90
C VAL A 43 -16.83 -16.07 -34.63
N LEU A 44 -16.64 -17.37 -34.39
CA LEU A 44 -15.92 -17.85 -33.21
C LEU A 44 -14.49 -17.31 -33.14
N ILE A 45 -13.75 -17.33 -34.25
CA ILE A 45 -12.38 -16.80 -34.31
C ILE A 45 -12.37 -15.28 -34.01
N VAL A 46 -13.31 -14.53 -34.59
CA VAL A 46 -13.41 -13.08 -34.35
C VAL A 46 -13.73 -12.77 -32.89
N VAL A 47 -14.71 -13.47 -32.32
CA VAL A 47 -15.10 -13.29 -30.91
C VAL A 47 -13.96 -13.71 -29.99
N ALA A 48 -13.25 -14.81 -30.29
CA ALA A 48 -12.09 -15.22 -29.52
C ALA A 48 -10.99 -14.16 -29.52
N GLY A 49 -10.67 -13.57 -30.68
CA GLY A 49 -9.69 -12.48 -30.78
C GLY A 49 -10.13 -11.23 -29.99
N LEU A 50 -11.41 -10.85 -30.10
CA LEU A 50 -11.97 -9.74 -29.32
C LEU A 50 -11.90 -10.00 -27.81
N LEU A 51 -12.27 -11.20 -27.37
CA LEU A 51 -12.21 -11.60 -25.95
C LEU A 51 -10.78 -11.58 -25.43
N VAL A 52 -9.81 -12.10 -26.20
CA VAL A 52 -8.39 -12.08 -25.82
C VAL A 52 -7.89 -10.64 -25.72
N GLY A 53 -8.21 -9.78 -26.69
CA GLY A 53 -7.84 -8.37 -26.65
C GLY A 53 -8.41 -7.65 -25.41
N THR A 54 -9.71 -7.85 -25.14
CA THR A 54 -10.36 -7.29 -23.94
C THR A 54 -9.74 -7.85 -22.65
N ALA A 55 -9.45 -9.15 -22.60
CA ALA A 55 -8.83 -9.78 -21.43
C ALA A 55 -7.43 -9.24 -21.16
N ILE A 56 -6.60 -9.04 -22.19
CA ILE A 56 -5.26 -8.47 -22.05
C ILE A 56 -5.33 -7.05 -21.50
N ILE A 57 -6.19 -6.20 -22.08
CA ILE A 57 -6.35 -4.81 -21.65
C ILE A 57 -6.87 -4.75 -20.21
N SER A 58 -7.90 -5.54 -19.88
CA SER A 58 -8.47 -5.59 -18.53
C SER A 58 -7.46 -6.12 -17.51
N SER A 59 -6.65 -7.12 -17.86
CA SER A 59 -5.63 -7.67 -16.96
C SER A 59 -4.54 -6.64 -16.68
N SER A 60 -4.09 -5.90 -17.69
CA SER A 60 -3.12 -4.81 -17.53
C SER A 60 -3.64 -3.74 -16.57
N LEU A 61 -4.92 -3.36 -16.69
CA LEU A 61 -5.54 -2.36 -15.82
C LEU A 61 -5.61 -2.85 -14.37
N VAL A 62 -6.05 -4.10 -14.15
CA VAL A 62 -6.10 -4.71 -12.81
C VAL A 62 -4.71 -4.80 -12.17
N VAL A 63 -3.69 -5.18 -12.95
CA VAL A 63 -2.31 -5.25 -12.45
C VAL A 63 -1.80 -3.85 -12.09
N GLY A 64 -2.09 -2.83 -12.91
CA GLY A 64 -1.74 -1.45 -12.62
C GLY A 64 -2.36 -0.93 -11.32
N ASP A 65 -3.64 -1.19 -11.12
CA ASP A 65 -4.36 -0.84 -9.89
C ASP A 65 -3.78 -1.59 -8.68
N THR A 66 -3.47 -2.88 -8.85
CA THR A 66 -2.91 -3.72 -7.78
C THR A 66 -1.52 -3.23 -7.38
N LEU A 67 -0.65 -2.90 -8.33
CA LEU A 67 0.67 -2.36 -8.03
C LEU A 67 0.58 -1.00 -7.31
N SER A 68 -0.34 -0.14 -7.76
CA SER A 68 -0.59 1.16 -7.13
C SER A 68 -1.06 0.98 -5.68
N TYR A 69 -2.00 0.06 -5.45
CA TYR A 69 -2.45 -0.30 -4.11
C TYR A 69 -1.32 -0.85 -3.24
N ILE A 70 -0.48 -1.75 -3.77
CA ILE A 70 0.66 -2.31 -3.03
C ILE A 70 1.63 -1.21 -2.61
N PHE A 71 1.97 -0.28 -3.49
CA PHE A 71 2.88 0.82 -3.14
C PHE A 71 2.28 1.76 -2.11
N LEU A 72 1.01 2.14 -2.28
CA LEU A 72 0.30 2.99 -1.32
C LEU A 72 0.24 2.30 0.06
N GLN A 73 -0.08 1.01 0.08
CA GLN A 73 -0.15 0.22 1.29
C GLN A 73 1.23 0.08 1.96
N ASP A 74 2.31 -0.13 1.20
CA ASP A 74 3.67 -0.21 1.75
C ASP A 74 4.09 1.12 2.40
N VAL A 75 3.71 2.25 1.80
CA VAL A 75 3.93 3.58 2.40
C VAL A 75 3.16 3.72 3.72
N TYR A 76 1.87 3.40 3.74
CA TYR A 76 1.06 3.47 4.97
C TYR A 76 1.60 2.56 6.07
N VAL A 77 1.99 1.33 5.75
CA VAL A 77 2.53 0.39 6.74
C VAL A 77 3.87 0.83 7.31
N ARG A 78 4.68 1.57 6.53
CA ARG A 78 6.03 2.00 6.96
C ARG A 78 6.05 3.33 7.70
N LEU A 79 5.22 4.27 7.27
CA LEU A 79 5.25 5.64 7.78
C LEU A 79 4.06 5.95 8.67
N ASP A 80 2.87 5.45 8.33
CA ASP A 80 1.61 5.73 9.03
C ASP A 80 1.44 7.21 9.38
N ALA A 81 1.61 7.61 10.65
CA ALA A 81 1.51 8.98 11.15
C ALA A 81 2.79 9.83 10.95
N VAL A 82 3.82 9.31 10.27
CA VAL A 82 5.09 10.00 10.03
C VAL A 82 5.07 10.72 8.68
N ASP A 83 4.97 12.06 8.73
CA ASP A 83 5.02 12.89 7.52
C ASP A 83 6.44 13.28 7.10
N GLU A 84 7.33 13.56 8.06
CA GLU A 84 8.68 14.07 7.82
C GLU A 84 9.73 13.32 8.65
N LEU A 85 10.86 12.97 8.02
CA LEU A 85 11.98 12.28 8.65
C LEU A 85 13.24 13.14 8.61
N VAL A 86 13.62 13.68 9.76
CA VAL A 86 14.89 14.39 9.91
C VAL A 86 15.98 13.40 10.29
N SER A 87 16.97 13.24 9.42
CA SER A 87 18.10 12.34 9.66
C SER A 87 19.44 12.98 9.34
N ASN A 88 20.48 12.55 10.05
CA ASN A 88 21.86 12.86 9.67
C ASN A 88 22.41 11.66 8.90
N ALA A 89 22.61 11.81 7.60
CA ALA A 89 23.10 10.75 6.74
C ALA A 89 24.31 11.21 5.93
N PHE A 90 25.33 10.36 5.85
CA PHE A 90 26.49 10.56 4.97
C PHE A 90 26.78 9.28 4.20
N ASN A 91 26.88 9.38 2.87
CA ASN A 91 27.03 8.23 1.96
C ASN A 91 26.00 7.10 2.19
N GLY A 92 24.75 7.47 2.50
CA GLY A 92 23.66 6.52 2.75
C GLY A 92 23.68 5.83 4.11
N GLN A 93 24.61 6.20 5.00
CA GLN A 93 24.69 5.68 6.36
C GLN A 93 24.12 6.70 7.36
N LEU A 94 23.26 6.22 8.27
CA LEU A 94 22.68 7.03 9.33
C LEU A 94 23.69 7.25 10.47
N PHE A 95 23.84 8.51 10.87
CA PHE A 95 24.66 8.95 11.99
C PHE A 95 23.77 9.42 13.14
N SER A 96 24.19 9.07 14.35
CA SER A 96 23.51 9.53 15.56
C SER A 96 23.81 11.01 15.79
N PHE A 97 22.82 11.76 16.23
CA PHE A 97 22.95 13.17 16.60
C PHE A 97 22.75 13.34 18.10
N ALA A 98 23.13 14.51 18.64
CA ALA A 98 22.95 14.80 20.06
C ALA A 98 21.46 14.96 20.41
N GLU A 99 21.01 14.36 21.51
CA GLU A 99 19.62 14.43 21.97
C GLU A 99 19.12 15.87 22.14
N SER A 100 20.02 16.79 22.51
CA SER A 100 19.74 18.23 22.59
C SER A 100 19.09 18.78 21.31
N ASN A 101 19.47 18.29 20.14
CA ASN A 101 18.92 18.76 18.86
C ASN A 101 17.43 18.41 18.76
N ALA A 102 17.01 17.22 19.18
CA ALA A 102 15.60 16.83 19.18
C ALA A 102 14.80 17.71 20.14
N THR A 103 15.32 17.96 21.34
CA THR A 103 14.64 18.82 22.33
C THR A 103 14.54 20.28 21.86
N GLN A 104 15.55 20.79 21.17
CA GLN A 104 15.55 22.15 20.61
C GLN A 104 14.53 22.28 19.47
N ILE A 105 14.49 21.32 18.54
CA ILE A 105 13.49 21.33 17.46
C ILE A 105 12.07 21.30 18.05
N ALA A 106 11.84 20.44 19.05
CA ALA A 106 10.55 20.38 19.72
C ALA A 106 10.17 21.72 20.39
N SER A 107 11.11 22.38 21.07
CA SER A 107 10.84 23.69 21.70
C SER A 107 10.59 24.79 20.67
N ASP A 108 11.32 24.80 19.56
CA ASP A 108 11.20 25.81 18.52
C ASP A 108 9.86 25.67 17.76
N LEU A 109 9.45 24.43 17.45
CA LEU A 109 8.14 24.15 16.84
C LEU A 109 6.98 24.61 17.75
N ALA A 110 7.09 24.35 19.05
CA ALA A 110 6.11 24.81 20.02
C ALA A 110 6.07 26.35 20.11
N ALA A 111 7.22 27.02 20.11
CA ALA A 111 7.30 28.48 20.17
C ALA A 111 6.66 29.18 18.95
N VAL A 112 6.76 28.57 17.77
CA VAL A 112 6.19 29.09 16.52
C VAL A 112 4.72 28.68 16.33
N HIS A 113 4.14 27.87 17.23
CA HIS A 113 2.80 27.29 17.08
C HIS A 113 2.65 26.52 15.75
N SER A 114 3.67 25.72 15.42
CA SER A 114 3.68 24.90 14.21
C SER A 114 2.51 23.89 14.23
N PRO A 115 1.89 23.55 13.08
CA PRO A 115 0.82 22.55 12.99
C PRO A 115 1.33 21.09 13.12
N VAL A 116 2.49 20.87 13.72
CA VAL A 116 3.07 19.52 13.89
C VAL A 116 2.50 18.89 15.16
N ASP A 117 1.82 17.76 15.01
CA ASP A 117 1.14 17.07 16.12
C ASP A 117 2.10 16.38 17.10
N GLY A 118 3.29 15.98 16.65
CA GLY A 118 4.30 15.37 17.51
C GLY A 118 5.67 15.20 16.87
N ILE A 119 6.66 14.98 17.71
CA ILE A 119 8.05 14.72 17.32
C ILE A 119 8.63 13.64 18.23
N ALA A 120 9.23 12.62 17.63
CA ALA A 120 9.87 11.54 18.35
C ALA A 120 11.28 11.29 17.81
N PRO A 121 12.33 11.38 18.66
CA PRO A 121 13.65 10.96 18.27
C PRO A 121 13.75 9.43 18.30
N ALA A 122 14.25 8.85 17.22
CA ALA A 122 14.50 7.41 17.13
C ALA A 122 16.00 7.14 16.88
N LEU A 123 16.54 6.14 17.58
CA LEU A 123 17.92 5.67 17.37
C LEU A 123 17.91 4.39 16.53
N LEU A 124 18.37 4.48 15.27
CA LEU A 124 18.43 3.33 14.36
C LEU A 124 19.87 2.82 14.24
N LYS A 125 20.05 1.51 14.41
CA LYS A 125 21.33 0.81 14.18
C LYS A 125 21.10 -0.51 13.47
N VAL A 126 21.86 -0.77 12.41
CA VAL A 126 21.91 -2.10 11.79
C VAL A 126 23.04 -2.89 12.43
N MET A 127 22.71 -4.04 13.04
CA MET A 127 23.69 -4.86 13.74
C MET A 127 23.36 -6.36 13.65
N PRO A 128 24.36 -7.24 13.83
CA PRO A 128 24.13 -8.67 13.92
C PRO A 128 23.40 -9.02 15.22
N VAL A 129 22.33 -9.81 15.11
CA VAL A 129 21.56 -10.32 16.25
C VAL A 129 21.55 -11.84 16.20
N ARG A 130 21.79 -12.48 17.35
CA ARG A 130 21.78 -13.93 17.49
C ARG A 130 20.76 -14.34 18.55
N ASN A 131 19.99 -15.38 18.25
CA ASN A 131 19.19 -16.04 19.26
C ASN A 131 20.12 -16.84 20.19
N VAL A 132 20.16 -16.52 21.48
CA VAL A 132 21.00 -17.20 22.47
C VAL A 132 20.51 -18.61 22.82
N ALA A 133 19.21 -18.86 22.71
CA ALA A 133 18.60 -20.16 22.99
C ALA A 133 18.66 -21.12 21.78
N GLY A 134 18.99 -20.61 20.60
CA GLY A 134 19.08 -21.38 19.36
C GLY A 134 20.41 -21.18 18.63
N ASN A 135 20.51 -21.74 17.42
CA ASN A 135 21.67 -21.57 16.55
C ASN A 135 21.37 -20.72 15.30
N LYS A 136 20.34 -19.86 15.39
CA LYS A 136 19.96 -18.91 14.33
C LYS A 136 20.44 -17.50 14.68
N GLY A 137 20.86 -16.76 13.66
CA GLY A 137 21.20 -15.35 13.77
C GLY A 137 21.15 -14.68 12.40
N ASN A 138 20.98 -13.36 12.41
CA ASN A 138 20.95 -12.54 11.20
C ASN A 138 21.95 -11.39 11.37
N GLN A 139 22.77 -11.15 10.34
CA GLN A 139 23.83 -10.15 10.39
C GLN A 139 23.32 -8.72 10.17
N GLN A 140 22.10 -8.56 9.68
CA GLN A 140 21.52 -7.27 9.29
C GLN A 140 20.13 -7.09 9.89
N ILE A 141 20.05 -6.95 11.21
CA ILE A 141 18.82 -6.56 11.90
C ILE A 141 18.86 -5.07 12.21
N THR A 142 17.79 -4.36 11.87
CA THR A 142 17.60 -2.98 12.30
C THR A 142 17.07 -2.99 13.73
N VAL A 143 17.88 -2.47 14.64
CA VAL A 143 17.53 -2.26 16.05
C VAL A 143 17.15 -0.79 16.21
N MET A 144 16.02 -0.56 16.85
CA MET A 144 15.46 0.77 17.08
C MET A 144 15.37 1.06 18.57
N GLY A 145 15.93 2.19 19.00
CA GLY A 145 15.68 2.77 20.31
C GLY A 145 14.62 3.85 20.19
N LEU A 146 13.48 3.63 20.86
CA LEU A 146 12.32 4.54 20.86
C LEU A 146 12.03 5.00 22.28
N SER A 147 11.51 6.22 22.43
CA SER A 147 11.14 6.79 23.72
C SER A 147 9.61 6.90 23.83
N ALA A 148 8.99 6.03 24.62
CA ALA A 148 7.53 5.99 24.74
C ALA A 148 6.88 7.32 25.16
N SER A 149 7.60 8.19 25.87
CA SER A 149 7.10 9.54 26.21
C SER A 149 6.93 10.46 25.00
N SER A 150 7.63 10.18 23.89
CA SER A 150 7.65 10.98 22.67
C SER A 150 6.87 10.35 21.52
N GLU A 151 6.61 9.04 21.57
CA GLU A 151 5.92 8.30 20.50
C GLU A 151 4.39 8.47 20.49
N GLY A 152 3.80 9.15 21.47
CA GLY A 152 2.33 9.19 21.63
C GLY A 152 1.55 9.69 20.41
N ALA A 153 2.14 10.59 19.61
CA ALA A 153 1.54 11.10 18.38
C ALA A 153 1.62 10.13 17.19
N PHE A 154 2.51 9.12 17.25
CA PHE A 154 2.76 8.16 16.17
C PHE A 154 2.02 6.83 16.37
N GLY A 155 1.25 6.72 17.46
CA GLY A 155 0.44 5.55 17.77
C GLY A 155 1.19 4.49 18.60
N PRO A 156 0.45 3.56 19.24
CA PRO A 156 1.03 2.53 20.09
C PRO A 156 1.63 1.38 19.27
N LEU A 157 2.59 0.67 19.86
CA LEU A 157 3.02 -0.61 19.32
C LEU A 157 1.91 -1.63 19.54
N THR A 158 1.57 -2.42 18.52
CA THR A 158 0.55 -3.46 18.63
C THR A 158 1.18 -4.84 18.60
N ARG A 159 0.84 -5.67 19.59
CA ARG A 159 1.31 -7.05 19.70
C ARG A 159 0.45 -7.99 18.85
N LEU A 160 0.95 -9.20 18.60
CA LEU A 160 0.25 -10.22 17.79
C LEU A 160 -1.13 -10.63 18.34
N ASP A 161 -1.37 -10.42 19.62
CA ASP A 161 -2.64 -10.67 20.28
C ASP A 161 -3.61 -9.47 20.23
N GLY A 162 -3.23 -8.40 19.51
CA GLY A 162 -4.02 -7.18 19.35
C GLY A 162 -3.93 -6.21 20.54
N ARG A 163 -3.13 -6.51 21.57
CA ARG A 163 -2.91 -5.58 22.69
C ARG A 163 -1.93 -4.49 22.29
N THR A 164 -2.19 -3.27 22.74
CA THR A 164 -1.27 -2.14 22.63
C THR A 164 -0.22 -2.21 23.72
N THR A 165 1.01 -1.86 23.40
CA THR A 165 2.17 -1.78 24.30
C THR A 165 3.02 -0.57 23.92
N ASP A 166 3.90 -0.13 24.81
CA ASP A 166 4.94 0.86 24.53
C ASP A 166 6.32 0.34 24.95
N THR A 167 7.37 1.14 24.74
CA THR A 167 8.73 0.77 25.15
C THR A 167 9.01 0.92 26.65
N ASN A 168 8.09 1.49 27.45
CA ASN A 168 8.25 1.55 28.91
C ASN A 168 8.05 0.18 29.58
N GLU A 169 7.35 -0.75 28.92
CA GLU A 169 7.19 -2.13 29.41
C GLU A 169 8.49 -2.95 29.33
N LEU A 170 9.50 -2.48 28.59
CA LEU A 170 10.78 -3.18 28.44
C LEU A 170 11.68 -2.95 29.67
N GLY A 171 12.17 -4.03 30.26
CA GLY A 171 13.30 -3.98 31.18
C GLY A 171 14.63 -3.66 30.47
N LEU A 172 15.69 -3.44 31.24
CA LEU A 172 17.02 -3.05 30.71
C LEU A 172 17.63 -4.05 29.70
N THR A 173 17.18 -5.30 29.71
CA THR A 173 17.67 -6.39 28.85
C THR A 173 16.60 -6.93 27.91
N ASP A 174 15.40 -6.36 27.94
CA ASP A 174 14.28 -6.86 27.17
C ASP A 174 14.25 -6.20 25.79
N VAL A 175 13.68 -6.91 24.83
CA VAL A 175 13.54 -6.41 23.46
C VAL A 175 12.23 -6.89 22.87
N PHE A 176 11.57 -6.03 22.10
CA PHE A 176 10.50 -6.45 21.22
C PHE A 176 11.07 -6.87 19.87
N ALA A 177 10.58 -8.00 19.35
CA ALA A 177 10.88 -8.47 18.01
C ALA A 177 9.59 -8.52 17.20
N ASN A 178 9.64 -7.99 15.97
CA ASN A 178 8.55 -8.19 15.02
C ASN A 178 8.57 -9.64 14.48
N GLU A 179 7.50 -10.05 13.79
CA GLU A 179 7.36 -11.42 13.26
C GLU A 179 8.54 -11.85 12.39
N ARG A 180 9.08 -10.91 11.59
CA ARG A 180 10.20 -11.17 10.68
C ARG A 180 11.52 -11.38 11.40
N ALA A 181 11.78 -10.63 12.47
CA ALA A 181 12.97 -10.78 13.29
C ALA A 181 12.88 -12.03 14.19
N ALA A 182 11.66 -12.48 14.51
CA ALA A 182 11.42 -13.66 15.36
C ALA A 182 11.43 -15.01 14.60
N ALA A 183 11.29 -15.00 13.27
CA ALA A 183 11.26 -16.21 12.41
C ALA A 183 12.65 -16.85 12.18
#